data_AF-A0A2V9P7E7-F1
#
_entry.id   AF-A0A2V9P7E7-F1
#
_cell.length_a   1.000
_cell.length_b   1.000
_cell.length_c   1.000
_cell.angle_alpha   90.00
_cell.angle_beta   90.00
_cell.angle_gamma   90.00
#
_symmetry.space_group_name_H-M   'P 1'
#
loop_
_entity.id
_entity.type
_entity.pdbx_description
1 polymer ?
#
loop_
_entity_poly.entity_id
_entity_poly.type
_entity_poly.pdbx_seq_one_letter_code
_entity_poly.pdbx_strand_id
1 'polypeptide(L)'
;MQKTKTFKNKFFRAAVVKEMYTRLSAMAKHGEKKPTEMRVMSIDAASGSWEFDDLQEFLSEYKPEVDHVFFHSTIGKYKLQLSFLPDSRISEISVAAPTRSEIEEVFNICEEHVPDSQLPPPKEPAPVVFIGHGRSALWRDLKDHLQDKHDYLVEAYEIGSRAGHTIRDILEEMLKESSCAFLVLTGEDETPDGKLHARQNVVHETGLFQGRLGFSRAIALLEHGTEEFSNLAGIQQIRFSKGNIKETFGEVLAVLRREFGK
;
A
#
# COMPACT_ATOMS: atom_id res chain seq x y z
N MET A 1 21.61 -3.21 -34.96
CA MET A 1 20.23 -2.67 -34.81
C MET A 1 19.84 -2.78 -33.34
N GLN A 2 18.80 -2.06 -32.89
CA GLN A 2 18.31 -2.13 -31.50
C GLN A 2 16.79 -1.97 -31.46
N LYS A 3 16.13 -2.67 -30.55
CA LYS A 3 14.70 -2.52 -30.23
C LYS A 3 14.54 -2.44 -28.70
N THR A 4 13.76 -1.47 -28.24
CA THR A 4 13.38 -1.30 -26.84
C THR A 4 11.87 -1.42 -26.71
N LYS A 5 11.39 -2.12 -25.68
CA LYS A 5 9.97 -2.19 -25.31
C LYS A 5 9.80 -1.96 -23.82
N THR A 6 8.74 -1.23 -23.50
CA THR A 6 8.30 -0.95 -22.14
C THR A 6 7.04 -1.74 -21.84
N PHE A 7 7.05 -2.46 -20.72
CA PHE A 7 5.95 -3.31 -20.25
C PHE A 7 5.42 -2.76 -18.93
N LYS A 8 4.19 -2.23 -18.96
CA LYS A 8 3.51 -1.70 -17.76
C LYS A 8 2.86 -2.81 -16.95
N ASN A 9 2.94 -2.70 -15.62
CA ASN A 9 2.42 -3.66 -14.64
C ASN A 9 2.92 -5.09 -14.85
N LYS A 10 4.16 -5.24 -15.34
CA LYS A 10 4.74 -6.53 -15.68
C LYS A 10 6.13 -6.68 -15.09
N PHE A 11 6.41 -7.89 -14.63
CA PHE A 11 7.71 -8.34 -14.15
C PHE A 11 7.99 -9.71 -14.77
N PHE A 12 9.07 -9.82 -15.55
CA PHE A 12 9.46 -11.09 -16.16
C PHE A 12 10.25 -11.90 -15.14
N ARG A 13 9.93 -13.19 -14.96
CA ARG A 13 10.63 -14.00 -13.95
C ARG A 13 12.07 -14.28 -14.35
N ALA A 14 12.91 -14.60 -13.36
CA ALA A 14 14.33 -14.95 -13.55
C ALA A 14 14.57 -15.98 -14.66
N ALA A 15 13.68 -16.96 -14.81
CA ALA A 15 13.76 -17.96 -15.88
C ALA A 15 13.71 -17.34 -17.29
N VAL A 16 12.81 -16.37 -17.51
CA VAL A 16 12.66 -15.67 -18.79
C VAL A 16 13.91 -14.83 -19.08
N VAL A 17 14.42 -14.10 -18.08
CA VAL A 17 15.65 -13.29 -18.23
C VAL A 17 16.85 -14.17 -18.57
N LYS A 18 16.98 -15.32 -17.89
CA LYS A 18 18.03 -16.33 -18.15
C LYS A 18 17.93 -16.88 -19.57
N GLU A 19 16.72 -17.19 -20.03
CA GLU A 19 16.49 -17.72 -21.37
C GLU A 19 16.86 -16.69 -22.45
N MET A 20 16.42 -15.44 -22.30
CA MET A 20 16.78 -14.33 -23.20
C MET A 20 18.31 -14.14 -23.28
N TYR A 21 18.98 -14.08 -22.13
CA TYR A 21 20.44 -13.94 -22.09
C TYR A 21 21.16 -15.14 -22.72
N THR A 22 20.67 -16.36 -22.46
CA THR A 22 21.26 -17.59 -23.01
C THR A 22 21.13 -17.62 -24.53
N ARG A 23 19.96 -17.28 -25.07
CA ARG A 23 19.72 -17.23 -26.51
C ARG A 23 20.63 -16.19 -27.19
N LEU A 24 20.68 -14.99 -26.64
CA LEU A 24 21.53 -13.90 -27.16
C LEU A 24 23.02 -14.25 -27.10
N SER A 25 23.48 -14.83 -25.98
CA SER A 25 24.86 -15.28 -25.81
C SER A 25 25.26 -16.37 -26.80
N ALA A 26 24.34 -17.30 -27.11
CA ALA A 26 24.57 -18.35 -28.10
C ALA A 26 24.74 -17.78 -29.51
N MET A 27 23.92 -16.81 -29.91
CA MET A 27 24.05 -16.11 -31.20
C MET A 27 25.40 -15.37 -31.30
N ALA A 28 25.78 -14.67 -30.25
CA ALA A 28 27.03 -13.91 -30.22
C ALA A 28 28.27 -14.80 -30.37
N LYS A 29 28.30 -15.94 -29.67
CA LYS A 29 29.41 -16.91 -29.73
C LYS A 29 29.46 -17.68 -31.05
N HIS A 30 28.34 -17.80 -31.77
CA HIS A 30 28.34 -18.40 -33.12
C HIS A 30 28.89 -17.43 -34.17
N GLY A 31 28.60 -16.14 -34.05
CA GLY A 31 29.03 -15.10 -34.99
C GLY A 31 30.50 -14.68 -34.87
N GLU A 32 31.10 -14.81 -33.69
CA GLU A 32 32.48 -14.37 -33.43
C GLU A 32 33.25 -15.40 -32.57
N LYS A 33 34.49 -15.73 -32.96
CA LYS A 33 35.32 -16.75 -32.27
C LYS A 33 35.74 -16.37 -30.84
N LYS A 34 35.80 -15.07 -30.51
CA LYS A 34 36.13 -14.52 -29.18
C LYS A 34 35.55 -13.10 -29.02
N PRO A 35 34.24 -12.94 -28.79
CA PRO A 35 33.65 -11.62 -28.60
C PRO A 35 34.09 -11.04 -27.25
N THR A 36 34.27 -9.72 -27.20
CA THR A 36 34.42 -9.00 -25.92
C THR A 36 33.11 -9.09 -25.14
N GLU A 37 33.18 -9.46 -23.86
CA GLU A 37 32.03 -9.58 -22.97
C GLU A 37 32.15 -8.58 -21.82
N MET A 38 31.07 -7.86 -21.58
CA MET A 38 30.88 -6.98 -20.42
C MET A 38 29.49 -7.25 -19.87
N ARG A 39 29.39 -7.35 -18.54
CA ARG A 39 28.12 -7.54 -17.84
C ARG A 39 28.11 -6.70 -16.58
N VAL A 40 27.00 -6.02 -16.34
CA VAL A 40 26.69 -5.25 -15.14
C VAL A 40 25.34 -5.73 -14.65
N MET A 41 25.27 -6.11 -13.38
CA MET A 41 24.06 -6.63 -12.74
C MET A 41 23.99 -6.00 -11.37
N SER A 42 22.93 -5.26 -11.10
CA SER A 42 22.71 -4.65 -9.80
C SER A 42 21.26 -4.69 -9.36
N ILE A 43 21.08 -4.74 -8.05
CA ILE A 43 19.78 -4.70 -7.39
C ILE A 43 19.89 -3.70 -6.24
N ASP A 44 18.99 -2.73 -6.25
CA ASP A 44 18.80 -1.79 -5.15
C ASP A 44 17.65 -2.29 -4.28
N ALA A 45 17.84 -2.26 -2.97
CA ALA A 45 16.82 -2.57 -1.98
C ALA A 45 16.91 -1.60 -0.80
N ALA A 46 15.90 -1.58 0.05
CA ALA A 46 15.85 -0.69 1.22
C ALA A 46 17.07 -0.83 2.16
N SER A 47 17.68 -2.03 2.19
CA SER A 47 18.88 -2.32 2.97
C SER A 47 20.20 -1.89 2.32
N GLY A 48 20.19 -1.53 1.03
CA GLY A 48 21.38 -1.15 0.26
C GLY A 48 21.36 -1.65 -1.19
N SER A 49 22.40 -1.28 -1.94
CA SER A 49 22.62 -1.69 -3.33
C SER A 49 23.68 -2.79 -3.41
N TRP A 50 23.42 -3.79 -4.25
CA TRP A 50 24.34 -4.89 -4.53
C TRP A 50 24.68 -4.95 -6.01
N GLU A 51 25.97 -5.14 -6.31
CA GLU A 51 26.45 -5.52 -7.64
C GLU A 51 26.84 -7.00 -7.63
N PHE A 52 26.52 -7.69 -8.72
CA PHE A 52 26.71 -9.14 -8.83
C PHE A 52 27.67 -9.48 -9.97
N ASP A 53 28.67 -10.31 -9.65
CA ASP A 53 29.58 -10.88 -10.65
C ASP A 53 28.99 -12.15 -11.28
N ASP A 54 28.27 -12.96 -10.50
CA ASP A 54 27.66 -14.22 -10.93
C ASP A 54 26.19 -14.06 -11.36
N LEU A 55 25.82 -14.74 -12.45
CA LEU A 55 24.47 -14.65 -12.99
C LEU A 55 23.46 -15.44 -12.16
N GLN A 56 23.83 -16.60 -11.59
CA GLN A 56 22.89 -17.37 -10.77
C GLN A 56 22.59 -16.64 -9.47
N GLU A 57 23.59 -16.01 -8.86
CA GLU A 57 23.41 -15.17 -7.68
C GLU A 57 22.46 -14.00 -7.97
N PHE A 58 22.72 -13.20 -9.01
CA PHE A 58 21.81 -12.14 -9.45
C PHE A 58 20.37 -12.65 -9.68
N LEU A 59 20.21 -13.76 -10.40
CA LEU A 59 18.89 -14.31 -10.70
C LEU A 59 18.15 -14.87 -9.48
N SER A 60 18.89 -15.25 -8.43
CA SER A 60 18.29 -15.69 -7.16
C SER A 60 17.74 -14.52 -6.33
N GLU A 61 18.32 -13.33 -6.48
CA GLU A 61 17.86 -12.11 -5.83
C GLU A 61 16.93 -11.25 -6.69
N TYR A 62 16.82 -11.55 -7.99
CA TYR A 62 15.90 -10.90 -8.92
C TYR A 62 14.42 -11.21 -8.59
N LYS A 63 13.84 -10.39 -7.72
CA LYS A 63 12.47 -10.50 -7.18
C LYS A 63 11.70 -9.19 -7.39
N PRO A 64 10.36 -9.20 -7.41
CA PRO A 64 9.57 -7.98 -7.58
C PRO A 64 9.56 -7.06 -6.36
N GLU A 65 9.98 -7.54 -5.17
CA GLU A 65 10.00 -6.79 -3.89
C GLU A 65 11.27 -5.96 -3.65
N VAL A 66 12.10 -5.75 -4.68
CA VAL A 66 13.28 -4.87 -4.63
C VAL A 66 12.92 -3.44 -5.02
N ASP A 67 13.83 -2.47 -4.91
CA ASP A 67 13.56 -1.07 -5.26
C ASP A 67 13.91 -0.75 -6.72
N HIS A 68 14.93 -1.41 -7.26
CA HIS A 68 15.32 -1.28 -8.65
C HIS A 68 16.18 -2.47 -9.08
N VAL A 69 15.99 -2.90 -10.32
CA VAL A 69 16.85 -3.90 -10.96
C VAL A 69 17.46 -3.30 -12.20
N PHE A 70 18.77 -3.50 -12.36
CA PHE A 70 19.48 -3.21 -13.59
C PHE A 70 20.30 -4.43 -14.03
N PHE A 71 20.00 -4.92 -15.24
CA PHE A 71 20.78 -5.93 -15.93
C PHE A 71 21.24 -5.37 -17.27
N HIS A 72 22.54 -5.40 -17.52
CA HIS A 72 23.11 -5.02 -18.79
C HIS A 72 24.20 -6.01 -19.19
N SER A 73 24.10 -6.57 -20.39
CA SER A 73 25.14 -7.41 -20.97
C SER A 73 25.42 -6.99 -22.41
N THR A 74 26.70 -6.88 -22.74
CA THR A 74 27.20 -6.65 -24.09
C THR A 74 28.17 -7.78 -24.46
N ILE A 75 27.91 -8.47 -25.58
CA ILE A 75 28.76 -9.53 -26.14
C ILE A 75 29.01 -9.22 -27.62
N GLY A 76 30.16 -8.64 -27.94
CA GLY A 76 30.46 -8.16 -29.28
C GLY A 76 29.42 -7.14 -29.78
N LYS A 77 28.69 -7.48 -30.85
CA LYS A 77 27.61 -6.64 -31.42
C LYS A 77 26.24 -6.83 -30.75
N TYR A 78 26.14 -7.75 -29.79
CA TYR A 78 24.89 -8.09 -29.13
C TYR A 78 24.79 -7.38 -27.79
N LYS A 79 23.60 -6.88 -27.46
CA LYS A 79 23.32 -6.27 -26.16
C LYS A 79 21.97 -6.71 -25.64
N LEU A 80 21.89 -7.02 -24.36
CA LEU A 80 20.64 -7.22 -23.62
C LEU A 80 20.66 -6.29 -22.42
N GLN A 81 19.66 -5.42 -22.32
CA GLN A 81 19.43 -4.60 -21.16
C GLN A 81 18.01 -4.84 -20.65
N LEU A 82 17.89 -4.99 -19.33
CA LEU A 82 16.63 -5.07 -18.62
C LEU A 82 16.71 -4.14 -17.43
N SER A 83 15.68 -3.32 -17.23
CA SER A 83 15.47 -2.60 -16.00
C SER A 83 14.06 -2.85 -15.47
N PHE A 84 13.93 -2.89 -14.14
CA PHE A 84 12.64 -2.95 -13.48
C PHE A 84 12.57 -1.87 -12.40
N LEU A 85 11.53 -1.03 -12.49
CA LEU A 85 11.24 0.05 -11.56
C LEU A 85 9.90 -0.23 -10.86
N PRO A 86 9.90 -0.92 -9.70
CA PRO A 86 8.71 -1.34 -8.98
C PRO A 86 7.73 -0.22 -8.65
N ASP A 87 8.20 0.97 -8.26
CA ASP A 87 7.33 2.13 -7.97
C ASP A 87 6.45 2.51 -9.16
N SER A 88 7.05 2.54 -10.35
CA SER A 88 6.34 2.81 -11.61
C SER A 88 5.69 1.56 -12.21
N ARG A 89 6.02 0.38 -11.66
CA ARG A 89 5.64 -0.95 -12.15
C ARG A 89 5.98 -1.15 -13.63
N ILE A 90 7.15 -0.69 -14.04
CA ILE A 90 7.62 -0.76 -15.42
C ILE A 90 8.81 -1.71 -15.52
N SER A 91 8.70 -2.69 -16.43
CA SER A 91 9.85 -3.40 -16.97
C SER A 91 10.21 -2.82 -18.33
N GLU A 92 11.46 -2.41 -18.54
CA GLU A 92 11.97 -2.03 -19.84
C GLU A 92 13.00 -3.07 -20.31
N ILE A 93 12.84 -3.54 -21.55
CA ILE A 93 13.76 -4.49 -22.16
C ILE A 93 14.27 -3.90 -23.47
N SER A 94 15.59 -3.92 -23.64
CA SER A 94 16.27 -3.49 -24.87
C SER A 94 17.18 -4.59 -25.37
N VAL A 95 17.05 -4.93 -26.66
CA VAL A 95 17.88 -5.91 -27.34
C VAL A 95 18.54 -5.26 -28.54
N ALA A 96 19.86 -5.40 -28.64
CA ALA A 96 20.63 -5.05 -29.83
C ALA A 96 21.25 -6.31 -30.44
N ALA A 97 21.15 -6.45 -31.77
CA ALA A 97 21.78 -7.51 -32.54
C ALA A 97 22.09 -7.03 -33.98
N PRO A 98 22.91 -7.78 -34.75
CA PRO A 98 23.21 -7.45 -36.15
C PRO A 98 21.96 -7.36 -37.04
N THR A 99 21.02 -8.30 -36.89
CA THR A 99 19.82 -8.38 -37.71
C THR A 99 18.54 -8.18 -36.91
N ARG A 100 17.46 -7.76 -37.59
CA ARG A 100 16.12 -7.71 -36.99
C ARG A 100 15.62 -9.09 -36.55
N SER A 101 15.94 -10.14 -37.32
CA SER A 101 15.49 -11.50 -37.00
C SER A 101 16.03 -11.98 -35.66
N GLU A 102 17.31 -11.72 -35.38
CA GLU A 102 17.94 -12.07 -34.10
C GLU A 102 17.33 -11.27 -32.93
N ILE A 103 17.01 -10.00 -33.15
CA ILE A 103 16.30 -9.16 -32.16
C ILE A 103 14.93 -9.74 -31.84
N GLU A 104 14.12 -10.05 -32.86
CA GLU A 104 12.77 -10.58 -32.67
C GLU A 104 12.81 -11.97 -32.03
N GLU A 105 13.79 -12.80 -32.35
CA GLU A 105 13.94 -14.11 -31.72
C GLU A 105 14.18 -14.01 -30.20
N VAL A 106 14.98 -13.05 -29.74
CA VAL A 106 15.16 -12.82 -28.29
C VAL A 106 13.89 -12.21 -27.67
N PHE A 107 13.21 -11.29 -28.37
CA PHE A 107 11.97 -10.70 -27.86
C PHE A 107 10.83 -11.71 -27.75
N ASN A 108 10.71 -12.67 -28.67
CA ASN A 108 9.65 -13.67 -28.64
C ASN A 108 9.62 -14.42 -27.30
N ILE A 109 10.78 -14.67 -26.69
CA ILE A 109 10.90 -15.30 -25.36
C ILE A 109 10.12 -14.52 -24.30
N CYS A 110 10.26 -13.19 -24.23
CA CYS A 110 9.50 -12.42 -23.25
C CYS A 110 8.05 -12.20 -23.67
N GLU A 111 7.77 -12.03 -24.98
CA GLU A 111 6.41 -11.87 -25.50
C GLU A 111 5.51 -13.06 -25.18
N GLU A 112 6.03 -14.29 -25.29
CA GLU A 112 5.30 -15.52 -24.94
C GLU A 112 4.94 -15.58 -23.44
N HIS A 113 5.74 -14.95 -22.58
CA HIS A 113 5.54 -14.88 -21.13
C HIS A 113 4.83 -13.60 -20.66
N VAL A 114 4.35 -12.76 -21.59
CA VAL A 114 3.56 -11.56 -21.25
C VAL A 114 2.33 -11.88 -20.38
N PRO A 115 1.56 -12.96 -20.61
CA PRO A 115 0.42 -13.29 -19.74
C PRO A 115 0.83 -13.60 -18.29
N ASP A 116 1.94 -14.34 -18.11
CA ASP A 116 2.39 -14.82 -16.80
C ASP A 116 3.25 -13.80 -16.03
N SER A 117 3.65 -12.70 -16.68
CA SER A 117 4.43 -11.61 -16.08
C SER A 117 3.59 -10.57 -15.36
N GLN A 118 2.25 -10.71 -15.34
CA GLN A 118 1.36 -9.73 -14.74
C GLN A 118 1.63 -9.60 -13.24
N LEU A 119 2.02 -8.39 -12.81
CA LEU A 119 2.15 -8.10 -11.39
C LEU A 119 0.76 -8.07 -10.74
N PRO A 120 0.61 -8.57 -9.49
CA PRO A 120 -0.61 -8.39 -8.73
C PRO A 120 -0.94 -6.90 -8.62
N PRO A 121 -2.22 -6.52 -8.50
CA PRO A 121 -2.58 -5.13 -8.24
C PRO A 121 -1.81 -4.61 -7.02
N PRO A 122 -1.46 -3.31 -6.96
CA PRO A 122 -0.79 -2.76 -5.80
C PRO A 122 -1.66 -3.05 -4.58
N LYS A 123 -1.05 -3.50 -3.49
CA LYS A 123 -1.79 -3.64 -2.24
C LYS A 123 -2.14 -2.22 -1.79
N GLU A 124 -3.42 -1.87 -1.80
CA GLU A 124 -3.84 -0.58 -1.25
C GLU A 124 -3.37 -0.49 0.20
N PRO A 125 -2.83 0.68 0.63
CA PRO A 125 -2.44 0.87 2.02
C PRO A 125 -3.59 0.48 2.93
N ALA A 126 -3.29 -0.16 4.06
CA ALA A 126 -4.32 -0.48 5.04
C ALA A 126 -5.02 0.83 5.44
N PRO A 127 -6.36 0.85 5.52
CA PRO A 127 -7.06 2.07 5.90
C PRO A 127 -6.64 2.43 7.33
N VAL A 128 -6.31 3.70 7.53
CA VAL A 128 -6.07 4.26 8.86
C VAL A 128 -7.43 4.63 9.45
N VAL A 129 -7.75 4.03 10.59
CA VAL A 129 -9.01 4.22 11.30
C VAL A 129 -8.78 5.16 12.48
N PHE A 130 -9.36 6.36 12.42
CA PHE A 130 -9.41 7.26 13.55
C PHE A 130 -10.50 6.84 14.54
N ILE A 131 -10.18 6.88 15.83
CA ILE A 131 -11.15 6.73 16.91
C ILE A 131 -11.16 8.01 17.75
N GLY A 132 -12.21 8.81 17.57
CA GLY A 132 -12.47 9.98 18.42
C GLY A 132 -13.22 9.56 19.67
N HIS A 133 -12.84 10.08 20.83
CA HIS A 133 -13.37 9.60 22.11
C HIS A 133 -13.33 10.65 23.23
N GLY A 134 -14.19 10.44 24.22
CA GLY A 134 -14.20 11.22 25.47
C GLY A 134 -13.22 10.67 26.51
N ARG A 135 -13.52 10.82 27.80
CA ARG A 135 -12.75 10.22 28.91
C ARG A 135 -13.02 8.73 29.08
N SER A 136 -14.14 8.22 28.58
CA SER A 136 -14.51 6.81 28.69
C SER A 136 -13.45 5.92 28.05
N ALA A 137 -13.03 4.85 28.74
CA ALA A 137 -12.02 3.93 28.21
C ALA A 137 -12.57 2.93 27.17
N LEU A 138 -13.88 2.95 26.90
CA LEU A 138 -14.54 1.99 25.99
C LEU A 138 -13.91 1.97 24.60
N TRP A 139 -13.42 3.11 24.10
CA TRP A 139 -12.76 3.18 22.79
C TRP A 139 -11.57 2.22 22.66
N ARG A 140 -10.90 1.87 23.78
CA ARG A 140 -9.76 0.94 23.78
C ARG A 140 -10.17 -0.47 23.37
N ASP A 141 -11.34 -0.93 23.81
CA ASP A 141 -11.86 -2.24 23.41
C ASP A 141 -12.06 -2.30 21.87
N LEU A 142 -12.54 -1.22 21.27
CA LEU A 142 -12.69 -1.12 19.81
C LEU A 142 -11.33 -1.07 19.12
N LYS A 143 -10.41 -0.24 19.64
CA LYS A 143 -9.04 -0.12 19.12
C LYS A 143 -8.32 -1.47 19.13
N ASP A 144 -8.30 -2.14 20.28
CA ASP A 144 -7.67 -3.46 20.44
C ASP A 144 -8.35 -4.51 19.54
N HIS A 145 -9.68 -4.48 19.39
CA HIS A 145 -10.36 -5.38 18.46
C HIS A 145 -9.92 -5.18 17.01
N LEU A 146 -9.85 -3.93 16.54
CA LEU A 146 -9.48 -3.60 15.16
C LEU A 146 -8.01 -3.88 14.88
N GLN A 147 -7.11 -3.53 15.80
CA GLN A 147 -5.66 -3.76 15.65
C GLN A 147 -5.34 -5.25 15.79
N ASP A 148 -5.67 -5.86 16.93
CA ASP A 148 -5.16 -7.18 17.28
C ASP A 148 -5.83 -8.33 16.51
N LYS A 149 -7.08 -8.14 16.05
CA LYS A 149 -7.84 -9.20 15.38
C LYS A 149 -7.99 -9.02 13.88
N HIS A 150 -7.83 -7.80 13.37
CA HIS A 150 -8.08 -7.48 11.96
C HIS A 150 -6.97 -6.68 11.28
N ASP A 151 -5.85 -6.42 11.97
CA ASP A 151 -4.67 -5.72 11.41
C ASP A 151 -4.99 -4.33 10.83
N TYR A 152 -6.02 -3.65 11.33
CA TYR A 152 -6.24 -2.25 10.95
C TYR A 152 -5.26 -1.33 11.68
N LEU A 153 -4.76 -0.33 10.96
CA LEU A 153 -4.04 0.78 11.58
C LEU A 153 -5.06 1.66 12.29
N VAL A 154 -4.86 1.91 13.58
CA VAL A 154 -5.77 2.72 14.38
C VAL A 154 -5.02 3.90 14.97
N GLU A 155 -5.58 5.07 14.76
CA GLU A 155 -5.16 6.32 15.39
C GLU A 155 -6.25 6.78 16.35
N ALA A 156 -5.86 7.41 17.44
CA ALA A 156 -6.75 8.12 18.33
C ALA A 156 -6.04 9.37 18.80
N TYR A 157 -6.70 10.24 19.58
CA TYR A 157 -5.94 11.09 20.50
C TYR A 157 -5.21 10.17 21.53
N GLU A 158 -4.55 10.53 22.63
CA GLU A 158 -3.88 9.56 23.56
C GLU A 158 -2.79 8.57 23.02
N ILE A 159 -2.78 8.13 21.75
CA ILE A 159 -1.81 7.20 21.15
C ILE A 159 -0.68 8.02 20.53
N GLY A 160 0.52 7.98 21.13
CA GLY A 160 1.75 8.59 20.58
C GLY A 160 2.32 9.76 21.39
N SER A 161 3.61 10.01 21.24
CA SER A 161 4.31 11.15 21.86
C SER A 161 4.01 12.43 21.10
N ARG A 162 3.48 13.45 21.78
CA ARG A 162 2.95 14.68 21.16
C ARG A 162 3.51 15.95 21.78
N ALA A 163 4.75 15.87 22.25
CA ALA A 163 5.43 17.00 22.83
C ALA A 163 5.70 18.07 21.76
N GLY A 164 5.17 19.28 21.94
CA GLY A 164 5.53 20.47 21.15
C GLY A 164 4.58 20.87 20.02
N HIS A 165 3.56 20.07 19.69
CA HIS A 165 2.56 20.43 18.67
C HIS A 165 1.30 21.06 19.27
N THR A 166 0.69 22.02 18.57
CA THR A 166 -0.62 22.54 19.00
C THR A 166 -1.71 21.51 18.70
N ILE A 167 -2.79 21.55 19.49
CA ILE A 167 -3.92 20.61 19.34
C ILE A 167 -4.49 20.63 17.91
N ARG A 168 -4.49 21.80 17.26
CA ARG A 168 -4.96 21.96 15.89
C ARG A 168 -4.10 21.20 14.89
N ASP A 169 -2.77 21.32 14.99
CA ASP A 169 -1.86 20.73 14.02
C ASP A 169 -1.93 19.19 14.07
N ILE A 170 -2.05 18.61 15.28
CA ILE A 170 -2.25 17.17 15.48
C ILE A 170 -3.55 16.70 14.82
N LEU A 171 -4.62 17.47 15.00
CA LEU A 171 -5.93 17.10 14.47
C LEU A 171 -5.98 17.25 12.93
N GLU A 172 -5.29 18.24 12.37
CA GLU A 172 -5.11 18.39 10.92
C GLU A 172 -4.31 17.22 10.31
N GLU A 173 -3.28 16.75 10.98
CA GLU A 173 -2.49 15.58 10.58
C GLU A 173 -3.36 14.31 10.59
N MET A 174 -4.07 14.04 11.69
CA MET A 174 -4.98 12.90 11.78
C MET A 174 -6.09 12.95 10.70
N LEU A 175 -6.67 14.13 10.43
CA LEU A 175 -7.64 14.32 9.35
C LEU A 175 -7.05 14.08 7.95
N LYS A 176 -5.75 14.29 7.78
CA LYS A 176 -5.07 14.06 6.50
C LYS A 176 -4.79 12.57 6.28
N GLU A 177 -4.38 11.86 7.33
CA GLU A 177 -3.93 10.46 7.27
C GLU A 177 -5.08 9.45 7.38
N SER A 178 -6.14 9.81 8.10
CA SER A 178 -7.28 8.92 8.33
C SER A 178 -8.07 8.64 7.06
N SER A 179 -8.39 7.36 6.87
CA SER A 179 -9.26 6.86 5.79
C SER A 179 -10.70 6.69 6.26
N CYS A 180 -10.91 6.42 7.54
CA CYS A 180 -12.20 6.20 8.19
C CYS A 180 -12.14 6.74 9.62
N ALA A 181 -13.28 7.10 10.20
CA ALA A 181 -13.40 7.56 11.58
C ALA A 181 -14.61 6.93 12.29
N PHE A 182 -14.39 6.45 13.51
CA PHE A 182 -15.43 6.04 14.44
C PHE A 182 -15.39 6.93 15.68
N LEU A 183 -16.47 7.65 15.95
CA LEU A 183 -16.52 8.62 17.03
C LEU A 183 -17.34 8.03 18.17
N VAL A 184 -16.73 7.81 19.32
CA VAL A 184 -17.34 7.16 20.49
C VAL A 184 -17.98 8.21 21.38
N LEU A 185 -19.30 8.36 21.25
CA LEU A 185 -20.13 9.28 22.03
C LEU A 185 -20.73 8.55 23.23
N THR A 186 -20.12 8.74 24.40
CA THR A 186 -20.60 8.27 25.70
C THR A 186 -21.19 9.40 26.53
N GLY A 187 -22.15 9.08 27.41
CA GLY A 187 -22.81 10.07 28.28
C GLY A 187 -21.90 10.50 29.42
N GLU A 188 -21.11 11.54 29.21
CA GLU A 188 -20.04 11.96 30.14
C GLU A 188 -20.31 13.29 30.85
N ASP A 189 -21.04 14.20 30.19
CA ASP A 189 -21.28 15.54 30.72
C ASP A 189 -22.75 15.63 31.18
N GLU A 190 -22.98 15.70 32.49
CA GLU A 190 -24.33 15.82 33.06
C GLU A 190 -24.78 17.29 33.07
N THR A 191 -25.97 17.53 32.53
CA THR A 191 -26.60 18.86 32.52
C THR A 191 -27.33 19.13 33.85
N PRO A 192 -27.64 20.40 34.17
CA PRO A 192 -28.45 20.74 35.35
C PRO A 192 -29.84 20.06 35.37
N ASP A 193 -30.35 19.65 34.21
CA ASP A 193 -31.63 18.96 34.05
C ASP A 193 -31.51 17.42 34.16
N GLY A 194 -30.33 16.89 34.53
CA GLY A 194 -30.07 15.47 34.72
C GLY A 194 -29.89 14.67 33.42
N LYS A 195 -29.82 15.34 32.27
CA LYS A 195 -29.51 14.70 30.98
C LYS A 195 -28.01 14.51 30.81
N LEU A 196 -27.60 13.41 30.16
CA LEU A 196 -26.21 13.11 29.85
C LEU A 196 -25.89 13.50 28.41
N HIS A 197 -24.90 14.36 28.22
CA HIS A 197 -24.39 14.76 26.91
C HIS A 197 -23.10 14.02 26.56
N ALA A 198 -22.93 13.81 25.26
CA ALA A 198 -21.63 13.44 24.74
C ALA A 198 -20.64 14.59 24.97
N ARG A 199 -19.37 14.23 25.13
CA ARG A 199 -18.29 15.19 25.27
C ARG A 199 -18.23 16.16 24.08
N GLN A 200 -18.16 17.45 24.37
CA GLN A 200 -18.16 18.50 23.34
C GLN A 200 -17.01 18.38 22.34
N ASN A 201 -15.82 17.93 22.75
CA ASN A 201 -14.71 17.70 21.82
C ASN A 201 -15.03 16.59 20.82
N VAL A 202 -15.68 15.51 21.25
CA VAL A 202 -16.08 14.40 20.37
C VAL A 202 -17.16 14.83 19.39
N VAL A 203 -18.10 15.67 19.83
CA VAL A 203 -19.11 16.27 18.95
C VAL A 203 -18.44 17.12 17.86
N HIS A 204 -17.44 17.93 18.24
CA HIS A 204 -16.67 18.73 17.29
C HIS A 204 -15.86 17.86 16.30
N GLU A 205 -15.14 16.87 16.79
CA GLU A 205 -14.41 15.89 15.97
C GLU A 205 -15.34 15.16 14.99
N THR A 206 -16.55 14.79 15.42
CA THR A 206 -17.56 14.18 14.55
C THR A 206 -17.88 15.06 13.34
N GLY A 207 -18.12 16.35 13.57
CA GLY A 207 -18.34 17.30 12.48
C GLY A 207 -17.14 17.46 11.56
N LEU A 208 -15.93 17.54 12.12
CA LEU A 208 -14.69 17.70 11.35
C LEU A 208 -14.42 16.49 10.44
N PHE A 209 -14.50 15.28 10.98
CA PHE A 209 -14.27 14.05 10.21
C PHE A 209 -15.39 13.81 9.19
N GLN A 210 -16.64 14.15 9.50
CA GLN A 210 -17.73 14.09 8.51
C GLN A 210 -17.53 15.09 7.37
N GLY A 211 -17.05 16.31 7.67
CA GLY A 211 -16.69 17.29 6.64
C GLY A 211 -15.53 16.83 5.75
N ARG A 212 -14.58 16.09 6.31
CA ARG A 212 -13.35 15.63 5.60
C ARG A 212 -13.51 14.32 4.83
N LEU A 213 -14.18 13.33 5.43
CA LEU A 213 -14.29 11.95 4.93
C LEU A 213 -15.70 11.63 4.36
N GLY A 214 -16.70 12.44 4.70
CA GLY A 214 -18.09 12.18 4.37
C GLY A 214 -18.78 11.23 5.35
N PHE A 215 -20.11 11.20 5.29
CA PHE A 215 -20.96 10.46 6.23
C PHE A 215 -20.83 8.93 6.12
N SER A 216 -20.36 8.38 5.00
CA SER A 216 -20.15 6.94 4.85
C SER A 216 -18.91 6.45 5.60
N ARG A 217 -17.95 7.34 5.88
CA ARG A 217 -16.63 7.00 6.46
C ARG A 217 -16.38 7.63 7.82
N ALA A 218 -17.25 8.52 8.30
CA ALA A 218 -17.17 9.10 9.63
C ALA A 218 -18.46 8.80 10.42
N ILE A 219 -18.42 7.74 11.23
CA ILE A 219 -19.59 7.13 11.86
C ILE A 219 -19.62 7.43 13.36
N ALA A 220 -20.76 7.90 13.85
CA ALA A 220 -20.99 8.07 15.28
C ALA A 220 -21.36 6.73 15.92
N LEU A 221 -20.61 6.30 16.93
CA LEU A 221 -20.95 5.22 17.85
C LEU A 221 -21.57 5.86 19.10
N LEU A 222 -22.89 5.74 19.27
CA LEU A 222 -23.64 6.45 20.30
C LEU A 222 -24.14 5.51 21.41
N GLU A 223 -23.72 5.80 22.64
CA GLU A 223 -24.16 5.07 23.83
C GLU A 223 -25.62 5.41 24.19
N HIS A 224 -26.43 4.38 24.43
CA HIS A 224 -27.80 4.56 24.91
C HIS A 224 -27.87 5.37 26.21
N GLY A 225 -28.79 6.32 26.26
CA GLY A 225 -28.95 7.25 27.39
C GLY A 225 -28.16 8.56 27.24
N THR A 226 -27.35 8.68 26.18
CA THR A 226 -26.69 9.94 25.80
C THR A 226 -27.62 10.76 24.90
N GLU A 227 -27.79 12.04 25.21
CA GLU A 227 -28.58 12.97 24.41
C GLU A 227 -27.88 13.23 23.06
N GLU A 228 -28.67 13.16 21.99
CA GLU A 228 -28.22 13.43 20.63
C GLU A 228 -28.06 14.93 20.43
N PHE A 229 -26.94 15.33 19.81
CA PHE A 229 -26.83 16.69 19.33
C PHE A 229 -27.68 16.87 18.07
N SER A 230 -28.27 18.05 17.88
CA SER A 230 -29.29 18.33 16.84
C SER A 230 -28.86 17.94 15.42
N ASN A 231 -27.57 18.06 15.12
CA ASN A 231 -27.02 17.79 13.80
C ASN A 231 -26.83 16.29 13.53
N LEU A 232 -27.00 15.42 14.51
CA LEU A 232 -26.92 13.97 14.34
C LEU A 232 -28.21 13.38 13.74
N ALA A 233 -29.33 14.10 13.79
CA ALA A 233 -30.60 13.68 13.21
C ALA A 233 -30.48 13.51 11.69
N GLY A 234 -30.60 12.26 11.22
CA GLY A 234 -30.49 11.90 9.80
C GLY A 234 -29.11 11.41 9.35
N ILE A 235 -28.15 11.27 10.28
CA ILE A 235 -26.81 10.74 10.01
C ILE A 235 -26.71 9.26 10.41
N GLN A 236 -25.85 8.51 9.71
CA GLN A 236 -25.53 7.13 10.06
C GLN A 236 -24.87 7.06 11.45
N GLN A 237 -25.49 6.29 12.34
CA GLN A 237 -25.03 6.04 13.70
C GLN A 237 -25.12 4.54 13.98
N ILE A 238 -24.23 4.03 14.82
CA ILE A 238 -24.32 2.70 15.40
C ILE A 238 -24.56 2.91 16.89
N ARG A 239 -25.61 2.29 17.44
CA ARG A 239 -25.94 2.43 18.86
C ARG A 239 -25.45 1.24 19.65
N PHE A 240 -25.10 1.48 20.90
CA PHE A 240 -24.70 0.42 21.82
C PHE A 240 -25.22 0.67 23.23
N SER A 241 -25.43 -0.42 23.96
CA SER A 241 -25.86 -0.39 25.36
C SER A 241 -24.82 0.27 26.26
N LYS A 242 -25.26 0.91 27.34
CA LYS A 242 -24.38 1.61 28.28
C LYS A 242 -23.23 0.71 28.74
N GLY A 243 -21.99 1.15 28.52
CA GLY A 243 -20.78 0.41 28.85
C GLY A 243 -20.44 -0.79 27.94
N ASN A 244 -21.20 -1.05 26.86
CA ASN A 244 -21.04 -2.25 26.04
C ASN A 244 -20.73 -1.96 24.56
N ILE A 245 -19.64 -1.24 24.31
CA ILE A 245 -19.19 -0.89 22.94
C ILE A 245 -18.95 -2.11 22.02
N LYS A 246 -18.73 -3.29 22.60
CA LYS A 246 -18.49 -4.55 21.86
C LYS A 246 -19.65 -4.94 20.94
N GLU A 247 -20.87 -4.47 21.24
CA GLU A 247 -22.04 -4.62 20.36
C GLU A 247 -21.81 -4.01 18.97
N THR A 248 -20.96 -2.98 18.87
CA THR A 248 -20.71 -2.25 17.61
C THR A 248 -19.75 -2.98 16.66
N PHE A 249 -18.98 -3.96 17.12
CA PHE A 249 -17.84 -4.51 16.36
C PHE A 249 -18.26 -5.07 15.01
N GLY A 250 -19.37 -5.80 14.94
CA GLY A 250 -19.87 -6.36 13.68
C GLY A 250 -20.21 -5.29 12.65
N GLU A 251 -20.87 -4.22 13.07
CA GLU A 251 -21.27 -3.12 12.20
C GLU A 251 -20.08 -2.26 11.78
N VAL A 252 -19.13 -2.02 12.70
CA VAL A 252 -17.86 -1.35 12.39
C VAL A 252 -17.10 -2.10 11.29
N LEU A 253 -16.95 -3.41 11.42
CA LEU A 253 -16.28 -4.24 10.41
C LEU A 253 -17.06 -4.26 9.09
N ALA A 254 -18.39 -4.25 9.14
CA ALA A 254 -19.21 -4.14 7.94
C ALA A 254 -18.97 -2.82 7.19
N VAL A 255 -18.80 -1.70 7.91
CA VAL A 255 -18.43 -0.41 7.32
C VAL A 255 -17.04 -0.48 6.68
N LEU A 256 -16.04 -1.01 7.39
CA LEU A 256 -14.68 -1.14 6.86
C LEU A 256 -14.61 -2.03 5.62
N ARG A 257 -15.33 -3.16 5.61
CA ARG A 257 -15.45 -4.05 4.45
C ARG A 257 -16.12 -3.39 3.27
N ARG A 258 -17.19 -2.64 3.51
CA ARG A 258 -17.92 -1.91 2.47
C ARG A 258 -17.03 -0.87 1.80
N GLU A 259 -16.25 -0.13 2.57
CA GLU A 259 -15.45 0.99 2.08
C GLU A 259 -14.07 0.58 1.52
N PHE A 260 -13.47 -0.51 2.03
CA PHE A 260 -12.08 -0.86 1.74
C PHE A 260 -11.87 -2.32 1.31
N GLY A 261 -12.92 -3.15 1.26
CA GLY A 261 -12.85 -4.54 0.80
C GLY A 261 -12.06 -5.50 1.70
N LYS A 262 -11.72 -5.07 2.92
CA LYS A 262 -11.07 -5.88 3.98
C LYS A 262 -12.02 -6.06 5.15
#